data_AF-A0A5K3G131-F1
#
_entry.id   AF-A0A5K3G131-F1
#
_cell.length_a   1.000
_cell.length_b   1.000
_cell.length_c   1.000
_cell.angle_alpha   90.00
_cell.angle_beta   90.00
_cell.angle_gamma   90.00
#
_symmetry.space_group_name_H-M   'P 1'
#
loop_
_entity.id
_entity.type
_entity.pdbx_description
1 polymer ?
#
loop_
_entity_poly.entity_id
_entity_poly.type
_entity_poly.pdbx_seq_one_letter_code
_entity_poly.pdbx_strand_id
1 'polypeptide(L)'
;RAYRQCSLFVQTSDDRVDTNNRAYFSTLIANRWLSMILETVGNLLTLSVSIAFVVMRDVLAAGFAGLVISFALNITQGLSWFVRVSTEFETNIVSVERIKEYSELPTEAPWEVDEKKPPPQWPEGSLEFVNYSTRYREDLDLVLKSISFKIN
;
A
#
# COMPACT_ATOMS: atom_id res chain seq x y z
N ARG A 1 -11.45 -14.63 -29.32
CA ARG A 1 -12.46 -14.72 -30.42
C ARG A 1 -12.44 -16.07 -31.14
N ALA A 2 -11.28 -16.61 -31.56
CA ALA A 2 -11.21 -17.91 -32.25
C ALA A 2 -11.90 -19.07 -31.50
N TYR A 3 -11.66 -19.20 -30.20
CA TYR A 3 -12.32 -20.21 -29.35
C TYR A 3 -13.72 -19.84 -28.85
N ARG A 4 -14.31 -18.71 -29.30
CA ARG A 4 -15.60 -18.18 -28.84
C ARG A 4 -15.80 -18.00 -27.32
N GLN A 5 -14.74 -18.04 -26.51
CA GLN A 5 -14.77 -17.84 -25.05
C GLN A 5 -14.84 -16.37 -24.59
N CYS A 6 -15.25 -15.44 -25.47
CA CYS A 6 -15.25 -14.01 -25.10
C CYS A 6 -16.22 -13.70 -23.95
N SER A 7 -17.37 -14.37 -23.87
CA SER A 7 -18.33 -14.19 -22.77
C SER A 7 -17.72 -14.54 -21.41
N LEU A 8 -16.93 -15.62 -21.33
CA LEU A 8 -16.25 -16.02 -20.11
C LEU A 8 -15.27 -14.93 -19.63
N PHE A 9 -14.48 -14.37 -20.53
CA PHE A 9 -13.54 -13.30 -20.18
C PHE A 9 -14.25 -12.01 -19.77
N VAL A 10 -15.38 -11.68 -20.39
CA VAL A 10 -16.22 -10.54 -19.99
C VAL A 10 -16.75 -10.76 -18.57
N GLN A 11 -17.37 -11.92 -18.29
CA GLN A 11 -17.87 -12.24 -16.96
C GLN A 11 -16.76 -12.21 -15.91
N THR A 12 -15.59 -12.78 -16.21
CA THR A 12 -14.42 -12.75 -15.31
C THR A 12 -13.97 -11.31 -15.03
N SER A 13 -14.05 -10.43 -16.03
CA SER A 13 -13.73 -9.02 -15.86
C SER A 13 -14.77 -8.33 -14.96
N ASP A 14 -16.05 -8.59 -15.21
CA ASP A 14 -17.15 -8.03 -14.44
C ASP A 14 -17.05 -8.45 -12.96
N ASP A 15 -16.83 -9.74 -12.68
CA ASP A 15 -16.66 -10.27 -11.32
C ASP A 15 -15.48 -9.62 -10.57
N ARG A 16 -14.38 -9.33 -11.27
CA ARG A 16 -13.20 -8.65 -10.71
C ARG A 16 -13.51 -7.19 -10.40
N VAL A 17 -14.18 -6.49 -11.31
CA VAL A 17 -14.60 -5.10 -11.12
C VAL A 17 -15.58 -4.99 -9.96
N ASP A 18 -16.57 -5.88 -9.89
CA ASP A 18 -17.54 -5.93 -8.81
C ASP A 18 -16.88 -6.21 -7.45
N THR A 19 -15.91 -7.11 -7.40
CA THR A 19 -15.13 -7.36 -6.17
C THR A 19 -14.40 -6.10 -5.70
N ASN A 20 -13.76 -5.37 -6.61
CA ASN A 20 -13.11 -4.11 -6.30
C ASN A 20 -14.12 -3.03 -5.85
N ASN A 21 -15.24 -2.92 -6.55
CA ASN A 21 -16.29 -1.96 -6.22
C ASN A 21 -16.91 -2.23 -4.85
N ARG A 22 -17.11 -3.50 -4.47
CA ARG A 22 -17.60 -3.87 -3.13
C ARG A 22 -16.64 -3.44 -2.01
N ALA A 23 -15.34 -3.61 -2.21
CA ALA A 23 -14.34 -3.12 -1.27
C ALA A 23 -14.36 -1.58 -1.20
N TYR A 24 -14.35 -0.91 -2.35
CA TYR A 24 -14.38 0.56 -2.43
C TYR A 24 -15.64 1.16 -1.78
N PHE A 25 -16.81 0.60 -2.07
CA PHE A 25 -18.07 1.03 -1.49
C PHE A 25 -18.09 0.87 0.03
N SER A 26 -17.49 -0.20 0.56
CA SER A 26 -17.36 -0.39 2.01
C SER A 26 -16.53 0.72 2.66
N THR A 27 -15.45 1.15 2.01
CA THR A 27 -14.63 2.30 2.46
C THR A 27 -15.42 3.61 2.44
N LEU A 28 -16.25 3.83 1.42
CA LEU A 28 -17.11 5.02 1.36
C LEU A 28 -18.13 5.06 2.51
N ILE A 29 -18.80 3.93 2.77
CA ILE A 29 -19.74 3.82 3.89
C ILE A 29 -19.03 4.05 5.22
N ALA A 30 -17.86 3.44 5.42
CA ALA A 30 -17.08 3.61 6.66
C ALA A 30 -16.72 5.08 6.90
N ASN A 31 -16.28 5.80 5.87
CA ASN A 31 -16.00 7.24 5.98
C ASN A 31 -17.26 8.04 6.34
N ARG A 32 -18.39 7.75 5.69
CA ARG A 32 -19.66 8.43 5.99
C ARG A 32 -20.16 8.15 7.40
N TRP A 33 -20.01 6.91 7.84
CA TRP A 33 -20.35 6.48 9.20
C TRP A 33 -19.51 7.20 10.25
N LEU A 34 -18.20 7.28 10.04
CA LEU A 34 -17.30 8.03 10.91
C LEU A 34 -17.69 9.51 10.99
N SER A 35 -17.98 10.16 9.85
CA SER A 35 -18.44 11.56 9.83
C SER A 35 -19.72 11.73 10.66
N MET A 36 -20.70 10.84 10.51
CA MET A 36 -21.96 10.91 11.26
C MET A 36 -21.75 10.78 12.78
N ILE A 37 -20.87 9.87 13.21
CA ILE A 37 -20.52 9.74 14.64
C ILE A 37 -19.87 11.02 15.14
N LEU A 38 -18.88 11.55 14.41
CA LEU A 38 -18.13 12.73 14.83
C LEU A 38 -19.04 13.97 14.91
N GLU A 39 -19.90 14.18 13.91
CA GLU A 39 -20.90 15.26 13.91
C GLU A 39 -21.88 15.12 15.09
N THR A 40 -22.33 13.91 15.40
CA THR A 40 -23.23 13.66 16.54
C THR A 40 -22.55 14.03 17.86
N VAL A 41 -21.29 13.62 18.06
CA VAL A 41 -20.51 13.97 19.26
C VAL A 41 -20.29 15.48 19.35
N GLY A 42 -19.97 16.13 18.22
CA GLY A 42 -19.83 17.59 18.15
C GLY A 42 -21.11 18.32 18.54
N ASN A 43 -22.24 17.90 18.00
CA ASN A 43 -23.54 18.48 18.33
C ASN A 43 -23.93 18.28 19.80
N LEU A 44 -23.66 17.10 20.38
CA LEU A 44 -23.89 16.83 21.81
C LEU A 44 -23.00 17.70 22.71
N LEU A 45 -21.75 17.94 22.31
CA LEU A 45 -20.84 18.83 23.01
C LEU A 45 -21.37 20.28 22.96
N THR A 46 -21.75 20.77 21.78
CA THR A 46 -22.33 22.11 21.61
C THR A 46 -23.62 22.28 22.42
N LEU A 47 -24.49 21.28 22.44
CA LEU A 47 -25.71 21.26 23.25
C LEU A 47 -25.37 21.36 24.75
N SER A 48 -24.44 20.53 25.22
CA SER A 48 -24.03 20.50 26.63
C SER A 48 -23.43 21.84 27.08
N VAL A 49 -22.56 22.42 26.25
CA VAL A 49 -21.96 23.74 26.48
C VAL A 49 -23.05 24.81 26.53
N SER A 50 -23.98 24.79 25.57
CA SER A 50 -25.07 25.78 25.51
C SER A 50 -25.97 25.73 26.75
N ILE A 51 -26.33 24.53 27.22
CA ILE A 51 -27.12 24.35 28.44
C ILE A 51 -26.36 24.87 29.66
N ALA A 52 -25.08 24.52 29.81
CA ALA A 52 -24.25 24.98 30.92
C ALA A 52 -24.17 26.51 30.98
N PHE A 53 -24.03 27.18 29.84
CA PHE A 53 -24.02 28.64 29.78
C PHE A 53 -25.36 29.29 30.16
N VAL A 54 -26.49 28.70 29.76
CA VAL A 54 -27.81 29.20 30.18
C VAL A 54 -27.97 29.12 31.70
N VAL A 55 -27.51 28.03 32.31
CA VAL A 55 -27.57 27.83 33.77
C VAL A 55 -26.62 28.77 34.51
N MET A 56 -25.42 29.03 33.97
CA MET A 56 -24.37 29.83 34.61
C MET A 56 -24.27 31.26 34.07
N ARG A 57 -25.35 31.79 33.48
CA ARG A 57 -25.37 33.09 32.79
C ARG A 57 -24.96 34.28 33.67
N ASP A 58 -25.15 34.16 34.99
CA ASP A 58 -24.86 35.22 35.96
C ASP A 58 -23.39 35.20 36.43
N VAL A 59 -22.63 34.14 36.10
CA VAL A 59 -21.24 33.94 36.53
C VAL A 59 -20.27 34.02 35.34
N LEU A 60 -20.71 33.68 34.13
CA LEU A 60 -19.86 33.59 32.94
C LEU A 60 -20.09 34.73 31.96
N ALA A 61 -19.00 35.28 31.43
CA ALA A 61 -19.05 36.30 30.38
C ALA A 61 -19.54 35.70 29.05
N ALA A 62 -20.49 36.35 28.39
CA ALA A 62 -21.07 35.89 27.12
C ALA A 62 -20.04 35.67 26.00
N GLY A 63 -18.93 36.43 26.00
CA GLY A 63 -17.84 36.25 25.03
C GLY A 63 -17.10 34.91 25.16
N PHE A 64 -17.02 34.35 26.38
CA PHE A 64 -16.42 33.04 26.61
C PHE A 64 -17.28 31.91 26.02
N ALA A 65 -18.61 32.07 26.03
CA ALA A 65 -19.53 31.11 25.42
C ALA A 65 -19.34 30.99 23.91
N GLY A 66 -19.27 32.13 23.22
CA GLY A 66 -19.03 32.15 21.78
C GLY A 66 -17.69 31.50 21.40
N LEU A 67 -16.66 31.69 22.22
CA LEU A 67 -15.34 31.09 22.03
C LEU A 67 -15.38 29.55 22.15
N VAL A 68 -15.94 29.01 23.24
CA VAL A 68 -16.01 27.56 23.47
C VAL A 68 -16.86 26.87 22.40
N ILE A 69 -18.00 27.45 22.01
CA ILE A 69 -18.85 26.91 20.94
C ILE A 69 -18.11 26.92 19.60
N SER A 70 -17.39 28.00 19.29
CA SER A 70 -16.59 28.09 18.06
C SER A 70 -15.48 27.04 18.00
N PHE A 71 -14.81 26.78 19.13
CA PHE A 71 -13.79 25.72 19.21
C PHE A 71 -14.38 24.31 19.13
N ALA A 72 -15.51 24.06 19.80
CA ALA A 72 -16.19 22.77 19.74
C ALA A 72 -16.55 22.38 18.30
N LEU A 73 -17.09 23.32 17.51
CA LEU A 73 -17.43 23.09 16.10
C LEU A 73 -16.20 22.82 15.22
N ASN A 74 -15.08 23.52 15.45
CA ASN A 74 -13.86 23.36 14.67
C ASN A 74 -13.13 22.04 14.98
N ILE A 75 -13.09 21.61 16.25
CA ILE A 75 -12.39 20.39 16.66
C ILE A 75 -13.00 19.15 15.97
N THR A 76 -14.32 19.07 15.84
CA THR A 76 -14.99 17.93 15.18
C THR A 76 -14.59 17.79 13.72
N GLN A 77 -14.49 18.91 12.98
CA GLN A 77 -14.04 18.90 11.59
C GLN A 77 -12.55 18.52 11.48
N GLY A 78 -11.72 19.08 12.38
CA GLY A 78 -10.29 18.76 12.44
C GLY A 78 -10.02 17.29 12.71
N LEU A 79 -10.75 16.67 13.65
CA LEU A 79 -10.63 15.25 13.97
C LEU A 79 -11.06 14.35 12.79
N SER A 80 -12.13 14.72 12.09
CA SER A 80 -12.58 13.98 10.90
C SER A 80 -11.51 13.98 9.81
N TRP A 81 -10.91 15.15 9.56
CA TRP A 81 -9.82 15.29 8.60
C TRP A 81 -8.56 14.54 9.04
N PHE A 82 -8.21 14.62 10.33
CA PHE A 82 -7.05 13.93 10.89
C PHE A 82 -7.16 12.42 10.71
N VAL A 83 -8.28 11.80 11.09
CA VAL A 83 -8.47 10.34 10.93
C VAL A 83 -8.34 9.94 9.46
N ARG A 84 -8.94 10.70 8.56
CA ARG A 84 -8.85 10.45 7.12
C ARG A 84 -7.40 10.49 6.62
N VAL A 85 -6.65 11.52 6.99
CA VAL A 85 -5.25 11.68 6.59
C VAL A 85 -4.37 10.57 7.18
N SER A 86 -4.64 10.15 8.43
CA SER A 86 -3.93 9.02 9.04
C SER A 86 -4.15 7.72 8.27
N THR A 87 -5.39 7.41 7.86
CA THR A 87 -5.68 6.22 7.05
C THR A 87 -5.05 6.28 5.65
N GLU A 88 -5.07 7.46 5.01
CA GLU A 88 -4.39 7.67 3.73
C GLU A 88 -2.87 7.48 3.87
N PHE A 89 -2.28 7.97 4.97
CA PHE A 89 -0.87 7.76 5.28
C PHE A 89 -0.52 6.29 5.49
N GLU A 90 -1.30 5.56 6.28
CA GLU A 90 -1.14 4.10 6.49
C GLU A 90 -1.25 3.31 5.19
N THR A 91 -2.10 3.75 4.25
CA THR A 91 -2.19 3.10 2.93
C THR A 91 -0.96 3.40 2.09
N ASN A 92 -0.47 4.64 2.11
CA ASN A 92 0.67 5.05 1.30
C ASN A 92 2.00 4.45 1.77
N ILE A 93 2.20 4.26 3.07
CA ILE A 93 3.46 3.72 3.63
C ILE A 93 3.71 2.26 3.20
N VAL A 94 2.67 1.49 2.87
CA VAL A 94 2.81 0.13 2.31
C VAL A 94 3.67 0.14 1.04
N SER A 95 3.62 1.21 0.24
CA SER A 95 4.47 1.32 -0.95
C SER A 95 5.96 1.43 -0.59
N VAL A 96 6.28 2.12 0.51
CA VAL A 96 7.64 2.23 1.03
C VAL A 96 8.11 0.89 1.58
N GLU A 97 7.25 0.16 2.27
CA GLU A 97 7.53 -1.21 2.73
C GLU A 97 7.92 -2.13 1.57
N ARG A 98 7.17 -2.08 0.45
CA ARG A 98 7.48 -2.86 -0.76
C ARG A 98 8.80 -2.47 -1.42
N ILE A 99 9.10 -1.17 -1.50
CA ILE A 99 10.40 -0.70 -2.02
C ILE A 99 11.53 -1.26 -1.15
N LYS A 100 11.37 -1.22 0.17
CA LYS A 100 12.35 -1.76 1.11
C LYS A 100 12.53 -3.27 0.92
N GLU A 101 11.43 -4.02 0.84
CA GLU A 101 11.45 -5.47 0.59
C GLU A 101 12.26 -5.80 -0.66
N TYR A 102 12.04 -5.09 -1.78
CA TYR A 102 12.80 -5.31 -3.01
C TYR A 102 14.27 -4.87 -2.94
N SER A 103 14.60 -3.88 -2.11
CA SER A 103 15.98 -3.42 -1.93
C SER A 103 16.86 -4.42 -1.16
N GLU A 104 16.24 -5.30 -0.37
CA GLU A 104 16.93 -6.26 0.50
C GLU A 104 16.94 -7.69 -0.10
N LEU A 105 16.39 -7.89 -1.31
CA LEU A 105 16.41 -9.18 -1.98
C LEU A 105 17.83 -9.62 -2.37
N PRO A 106 18.12 -10.93 -2.41
CA PRO A 106 19.38 -11.45 -2.94
C PRO A 106 19.60 -10.94 -4.37
N THR A 107 20.65 -10.15 -4.56
CA THR A 107 21.01 -9.60 -5.87
C THR A 107 21.90 -10.56 -6.64
N GLU A 108 21.87 -10.44 -7.97
CA GLU A 108 22.86 -11.07 -8.82
C GLU A 108 24.27 -10.54 -8.52
N ALA A 109 25.29 -11.23 -9.03
CA ALA A 109 26.67 -10.79 -8.90
C ALA A 109 26.87 -9.39 -9.54
N PRO A 110 27.84 -8.59 -9.06
CA PRO A 110 28.13 -7.29 -9.65
C PRO A 110 28.41 -7.38 -11.15
N TRP A 111 27.97 -6.36 -11.90
CA TRP A 111 28.18 -6.27 -13.35
C TRP A 111 29.66 -6.30 -13.73
N GLU A 112 30.50 -5.63 -12.95
CA GLU A 112 31.94 -5.60 -13.15
C GLU A 112 32.65 -5.98 -11.86
N VAL A 113 33.63 -6.87 -12.00
CA VAL A 113 34.57 -7.23 -10.93
C VAL A 113 35.93 -6.77 -11.39
N ASP A 114 36.40 -5.63 -10.89
CA ASP A 114 37.65 -4.98 -11.36
C ASP A 114 38.87 -5.93 -11.29
N GLU A 115 38.92 -6.78 -10.26
CA GLU A 115 39.99 -7.77 -10.07
C GLU A 115 39.99 -8.92 -11.10
N LYS A 116 38.87 -9.14 -11.80
CA LYS A 116 38.67 -10.27 -12.73
C LYS A 116 38.24 -9.83 -14.13
N LYS A 117 38.58 -8.59 -14.53
CA LYS A 117 38.29 -8.12 -15.89
C LYS A 117 39.06 -8.96 -16.92
N PRO A 118 38.36 -9.57 -17.89
CA PRO A 118 39.04 -10.31 -18.94
C PRO A 118 39.86 -9.35 -19.81
N PRO A 119 40.97 -9.82 -20.40
CA PRO A 119 41.80 -8.99 -21.24
C PRO A 119 41.07 -8.60 -22.55
N PRO A 120 41.52 -7.53 -23.26
CA PRO A 120 40.84 -7.05 -24.47
C PRO A 120 40.77 -8.07 -25.62
N GLN A 121 41.57 -9.14 -25.57
CA GLN A 121 41.57 -10.19 -26.59
C GLN A 121 40.48 -11.26 -26.35
N TRP A 122 39.79 -11.20 -25.21
CA TRP A 122 38.68 -12.09 -24.89
C TRP A 122 37.41 -11.73 -25.69
N PRO A 123 36.61 -12.70 -26.16
CA PRO A 123 36.81 -14.16 -26.09
C PRO A 123 37.58 -14.74 -27.30
N GLU A 124 38.40 -15.77 -27.07
CA GLU A 124 39.18 -16.48 -28.11
C GLU A 124 38.41 -17.60 -28.84
N GLY A 125 37.12 -17.78 -28.55
CA GLY A 125 36.21 -18.66 -29.32
C GLY A 125 36.16 -20.13 -28.93
N SER A 126 36.92 -20.59 -27.92
CA SER A 126 36.80 -21.97 -27.39
C SER A 126 35.93 -22.01 -26.13
N LEU A 127 35.13 -23.07 -25.98
CA LEU A 127 34.22 -23.23 -24.84
C LEU A 127 34.27 -24.65 -24.29
N GLU A 128 34.54 -24.78 -23.00
CA GLU A 128 34.67 -26.07 -22.31
C GLU A 128 33.75 -26.11 -21.10
N PHE A 129 32.87 -27.10 -21.05
CA PHE A 129 32.09 -27.43 -19.87
C PHE A 129 32.78 -28.58 -19.14
N VAL A 130 32.99 -28.41 -17.83
CA VAL A 130 33.60 -29.43 -16.96
C VAL A 130 32.66 -29.73 -15.81
N ASN A 131 32.08 -30.93 -15.79
CA ASN A 131 31.13 -31.41 -14.76
C ASN A 131 29.99 -30.43 -14.48
N TYR A 132 29.52 -29.73 -15.52
CA TYR A 132 28.52 -28.70 -15.38
C TYR A 132 27.17 -29.30 -14.98
N SER A 133 26.54 -28.70 -13.97
CA SER A 133 25.22 -29.06 -13.48
C SER A 133 24.42 -27.81 -13.17
N THR A 134 23.11 -27.81 -13.46
CA THR A 134 22.26 -26.63 -13.23
C THR A 134 20.85 -27.02 -12.80
N ARG A 135 20.20 -26.11 -12.07
CA ARG A 135 18.81 -26.19 -11.61
C ARG A 135 18.19 -24.80 -11.65
N TYR A 136 16.88 -24.75 -11.88
CA TYR A 136 16.14 -23.47 -11.93
C TYR A 136 15.80 -22.90 -10.56
N ARG A 137 15.53 -23.77 -9.57
CA ARG A 137 15.23 -23.41 -8.19
C ARG A 137 16.07 -24.27 -7.28
N GLU A 138 16.49 -23.74 -6.13
CA GLU A 138 17.44 -24.40 -5.23
C GLU A 138 16.92 -25.71 -4.64
N ASP A 139 15.61 -25.80 -4.40
CA ASP A 139 14.89 -26.96 -3.86
C ASP A 139 14.57 -28.04 -4.91
N LEU A 140 14.83 -27.79 -6.19
CA LEU A 140 14.55 -28.73 -7.27
C LEU A 140 15.77 -29.58 -7.65
N ASP A 141 15.48 -30.76 -8.20
CA ASP A 141 16.48 -31.63 -8.78
C ASP A 141 17.23 -30.95 -9.94
N LEU A 142 18.49 -31.36 -10.12
CA LEU A 142 19.32 -30.92 -11.23
C LEU A 142 18.70 -31.33 -12.57
N VAL A 143 18.58 -30.36 -13.49
CA VAL A 143 18.09 -30.58 -14.86
C VAL A 143 19.21 -31.09 -15.74
N LEU A 144 20.38 -30.44 -15.69
CA LEU A 144 21.60 -30.93 -16.31
C LEU A 144 22.50 -31.53 -15.22
N LYS A 145 23.02 -32.72 -15.48
CA LYS A 145 23.77 -33.52 -14.51
C LYS A 145 25.13 -33.90 -15.08
N SER A 146 26.19 -33.36 -14.48
CA SER A 146 27.59 -33.73 -14.73
C SER A 146 27.98 -33.76 -16.22
N ILE A 147 27.63 -32.71 -16.94
CA ILE A 147 27.90 -32.62 -18.38
C ILE A 147 29.32 -32.10 -18.61
N SER A 148 30.08 -32.82 -19.44
CA SER A 148 31.46 -32.46 -19.81
C SER A 148 31.65 -32.58 -21.32
N PHE A 149 31.94 -31.47 -22.00
CA PHE A 149 32.27 -31.44 -23.44
C PHE A 149 33.02 -30.16 -23.80
N LYS A 150 33.69 -30.18 -24.95
CA LYS A 150 34.45 -29.04 -25.48
C LYS A 150 33.99 -28.71 -26.90
N ILE A 151 33.75 -27.43 -27.15
CA ILE A 151 33.47 -26.86 -28.48
C ILE A 151 34.70 -26.03 -28.85
N ASN A 152 35.26 -26.31 -30.03
CA ASN A 152 36.40 -25.58 -30.61
C ASN A 152 35.93 -24.72 -31.78
#